data_AF-A0A7J5YPI5-F1
#
_entry.id   AF-A0A7J5YPI5-F1
#
_cell.length_a   1.000
_cell.length_b   1.000
_cell.length_c   1.000
_cell.angle_alpha   90.00
_cell.angle_beta   90.00
_cell.angle_gamma   90.00
#
_symmetry.space_group_name_H-M   'P 1'
#
loop_
_entity.id
_entity.type
_entity.pdbx_description
1 polymer ?
#
loop_
_entity_poly.entity_id
_entity_poly.type
_entity_poly.pdbx_seq_one_letter_code
_entity_poly.pdbx_strand_id
1 'polypeptide(L)'
;MDTTTLATLAAATTMAVASGTAMTGYMWLLVLGFIIAFILAFSVGANDVANSFGTAVGSGVVTLRQACILATIFETVGSVLLGAKVSETIRKGIIDVNMYNGSEHVLMAGSISAMFDCENRPCSCFCPTGSAVWQLAASFLKLPISGTHCIVGATIGFSMVAKGHQGVKWMELLRIVASWFLSPMLSGIMSGVLFYLVRKYILNKADPVPNGLRALPIFYAITMGINLFSIMFTGAPMLGFDRVPWWGTLCIALGSAFATALFLVLCLSSSEEKNPT
;
A
#
# COMPACT_ATOMS: atom_id res chain seq x y z
N MET A 1 -34.22 41.61 20.23
CA MET A 1 -33.70 40.27 19.92
C MET A 1 -34.89 39.36 19.87
N ASP A 2 -35.31 38.98 18.67
CA ASP A 2 -36.58 38.29 18.45
C ASP A 2 -36.53 36.87 19.00
N THR A 3 -37.62 36.42 19.60
CA THR A 3 -37.74 35.09 20.24
C THR A 3 -37.45 33.93 19.28
N THR A 4 -37.54 34.17 17.98
CA THR A 4 -37.21 33.23 16.89
C THR A 4 -35.70 32.98 16.75
N THR A 5 -34.83 33.98 16.97
CA THR A 5 -33.38 33.80 16.83
C THR A 5 -32.75 33.05 18.00
N LEU A 6 -33.29 33.24 19.21
CA LEU A 6 -32.92 32.46 20.40
C LEU A 6 -33.33 30.98 20.28
N ALA A 7 -34.49 30.69 19.70
CA ALA A 7 -34.95 29.32 19.47
C ALA A 7 -34.10 28.59 18.41
N THR A 8 -33.71 29.28 17.33
CA THR A 8 -32.82 28.71 16.31
C THR A 8 -31.40 28.49 16.81
N LEU A 9 -30.88 29.39 17.66
CA LEU A 9 -29.59 29.19 18.32
C LEU A 9 -29.65 28.02 19.29
N ALA A 10 -30.66 27.95 20.17
CA ALA A 10 -30.81 26.83 21.10
C ALA A 10 -30.98 25.47 20.40
N ALA A 11 -31.69 25.41 19.27
CA ALA A 11 -31.83 24.22 18.43
C ALA A 11 -30.50 23.85 17.75
N ALA A 12 -29.73 24.84 17.25
CA ALA A 12 -28.41 24.60 16.69
C ALA A 12 -27.40 24.12 17.74
N THR A 13 -27.44 24.68 18.95
CA THR A 13 -26.55 24.26 20.06
C THR A 13 -26.93 22.88 20.59
N THR A 14 -28.21 22.53 20.67
CA THR A 14 -28.64 21.18 21.08
C THR A 14 -28.31 20.12 20.03
N MET A 15 -28.42 20.44 18.72
CA MET A 15 -27.97 19.57 17.64
C MET A 15 -26.44 19.40 17.61
N ALA A 16 -25.69 20.47 17.90
CA ALA A 16 -24.22 20.42 18.01
C ALA A 16 -23.75 19.64 19.24
N VAL A 17 -24.46 19.73 20.37
CA VAL A 17 -24.16 18.95 21.58
C VAL A 17 -24.57 17.49 21.41
N ALA A 18 -25.71 17.20 20.75
CA ALA A 18 -26.15 15.83 20.46
C ALA A 18 -25.23 15.10 19.46
N SER A 19 -24.65 15.82 18.49
CA SER A 19 -23.63 15.27 17.60
C SER A 19 -22.28 15.07 18.30
N GLY A 20 -21.94 15.93 19.27
CA GLY A 20 -20.77 15.75 20.14
C GLY A 20 -20.87 14.55 21.10
N THR A 21 -22.06 14.23 21.61
CA THR A 21 -22.29 13.09 22.51
C THR A 21 -22.40 11.75 21.80
N ALA A 22 -22.83 11.73 20.53
CA ALA A 22 -22.83 10.51 19.72
C ALA A 22 -21.39 10.03 19.40
N MET A 23 -20.46 10.95 19.14
CA MET A 23 -19.05 10.63 18.85
C MET A 23 -18.27 10.18 20.09
N THR A 24 -18.61 10.64 21.30
CA THR A 24 -17.94 10.20 22.54
C THR A 24 -18.22 8.73 22.87
N GLY A 25 -19.38 8.20 22.49
CA GLY A 25 -19.74 6.79 22.69
C GLY A 25 -18.91 5.80 21.86
N TYR A 26 -18.29 6.24 20.76
CA TYR A 26 -17.53 5.40 19.84
C TYR A 26 -16.01 5.65 19.86
N MET A 27 -15.52 6.53 20.75
CA MET A 27 -14.07 6.77 20.88
C MET A 27 -13.29 5.52 21.25
N TRP A 28 -13.90 4.59 22.01
CA TRP A 28 -13.25 3.32 22.33
C TRP A 28 -13.02 2.44 21.09
N LEU A 29 -13.96 2.43 20.12
CA LEU A 29 -13.79 1.74 18.84
C LEU A 29 -12.66 2.37 18.04
N LEU A 30 -12.54 3.70 18.05
CA LEU A 30 -11.46 4.41 17.37
C LEU A 30 -10.10 4.03 17.97
N VAL A 31 -9.94 4.10 19.30
CA VAL A 31 -8.69 3.75 20.00
C VAL A 31 -8.33 2.29 19.75
N LEU A 32 -9.30 1.38 19.88
CA LEU A 32 -9.11 -0.05 19.60
C LEU A 32 -8.71 -0.28 18.14
N GLY A 33 -9.39 0.41 17.21
CA GLY A 33 -9.09 0.37 15.78
C GLY A 33 -7.67 0.83 15.45
N PHE A 34 -7.14 1.85 16.13
CA PHE A 34 -5.74 2.26 15.97
C PHE A 34 -4.74 1.19 16.43
N ILE A 35 -4.99 0.57 17.58
CA ILE A 35 -4.15 -0.52 18.10
C ILE A 35 -4.16 -1.70 17.12
N ILE A 36 -5.35 -2.07 16.64
CA ILE A 36 -5.55 -3.15 15.67
C ILE A 36 -4.88 -2.84 14.32
N ALA A 37 -5.02 -1.61 13.83
CA ALA A 37 -4.38 -1.17 12.59
C ALA A 37 -2.85 -1.22 12.71
N PHE A 38 -2.29 -0.91 13.88
CA PHE A 38 -0.86 -1.06 14.15
C PHE A 38 -0.42 -2.53 14.09
N ILE A 39 -1.18 -3.44 14.70
CA ILE A 39 -0.91 -4.89 14.62
C ILE A 39 -1.00 -5.37 13.17
N LEU A 40 -2.02 -4.97 12.43
CA LEU A 40 -2.16 -5.30 11.00
C LEU A 40 -0.96 -4.80 10.20
N ALA A 41 -0.54 -3.54 10.41
CA ALA A 41 0.62 -2.97 9.72
C ALA A 41 1.91 -3.74 10.03
N PHE A 42 2.12 -4.13 11.29
CA PHE A 42 3.24 -4.98 11.68
C PHE A 42 3.19 -6.35 10.98
N SER A 43 2.00 -6.94 10.90
CA SER A 43 1.76 -8.25 10.25
C SER A 43 2.07 -8.21 8.75
N VAL A 44 1.63 -7.17 8.07
CA VAL A 44 1.90 -6.90 6.65
C VAL A 44 3.40 -6.75 6.43
N GLY A 45 4.08 -5.92 7.23
CA GLY A 45 5.52 -5.73 7.12
C GLY A 45 6.32 -7.01 7.34
N ALA A 46 5.90 -7.85 8.28
CA ALA A 46 6.54 -9.14 8.55
C ALA A 46 6.40 -10.15 7.38
N ASN A 47 5.28 -10.12 6.65
CA ASN A 47 5.07 -11.01 5.50
C ASN A 47 5.76 -10.47 4.23
N ASP A 48 5.66 -9.16 3.99
CA ASP A 48 6.00 -8.57 2.69
C ASP A 48 7.48 -8.15 2.55
N VAL A 49 8.24 -7.99 3.65
CA VAL A 49 9.66 -7.58 3.56
C VAL A 49 10.51 -8.53 2.71
N ALA A 50 10.17 -9.82 2.72
CA ALA A 50 10.85 -10.85 1.93
C ALA A 50 10.64 -10.65 0.42
N ASN A 51 9.53 -10.05 0.01
CA ASN A 51 9.22 -9.80 -1.40
C ASN A 51 10.16 -8.73 -2.01
N SER A 52 10.50 -7.70 -1.24
CA SER A 52 11.36 -6.59 -1.68
C SER A 52 12.86 -6.87 -1.49
N PHE A 53 13.24 -7.51 -0.38
CA PHE A 53 14.65 -7.69 -0.02
C PHE A 53 15.17 -9.14 -0.13
N GLY A 54 14.31 -10.11 -0.45
CA GLY A 54 14.69 -11.53 -0.50
C GLY A 54 15.82 -11.82 -1.49
N THR A 55 15.80 -11.20 -2.66
CA THR A 55 16.85 -11.38 -3.69
C THR A 55 18.17 -10.72 -3.28
N ALA A 56 18.12 -9.50 -2.71
CA ALA A 56 19.30 -8.76 -2.28
C ALA A 56 20.02 -9.40 -1.08
N VAL A 57 19.25 -9.98 -0.16
CA VAL A 57 19.80 -10.76 0.96
C VAL A 57 20.29 -12.13 0.48
N GLY A 58 19.53 -12.79 -0.40
CA GLY A 58 19.89 -14.10 -0.96
C GLY A 58 21.16 -14.06 -1.83
N SER A 59 21.44 -12.94 -2.49
CA SER A 59 22.67 -12.73 -3.26
C SER A 59 23.88 -12.30 -2.41
N GLY A 60 23.70 -12.09 -1.10
CA GLY A 60 24.76 -11.64 -0.20
C GLY A 60 25.17 -10.17 -0.36
N VAL A 61 24.41 -9.37 -1.12
CA VAL A 61 24.71 -7.93 -1.36
C VAL A 61 24.36 -7.11 -0.12
N VAL A 62 23.32 -7.50 0.61
CA VAL A 62 22.84 -6.80 1.81
C VAL A 62 22.63 -7.82 2.94
N THR A 63 23.02 -7.48 4.17
CA THR A 63 22.76 -8.33 5.34
C THR A 63 21.29 -8.23 5.79
N LEU A 64 20.79 -9.24 6.51
CA LEU A 64 19.44 -9.21 7.09
C LEU A 64 19.17 -7.96 7.93
N ARG A 65 20.14 -7.52 8.75
CA ARG A 65 20.00 -6.32 9.58
C ARG A 65 19.87 -5.05 8.73
N GLN A 66 20.69 -4.92 7.69
CA GLN A 66 20.61 -3.78 6.77
C GLN A 66 19.30 -3.79 5.99
N ALA A 67 18.85 -4.95 5.52
CA ALA A 67 17.57 -5.09 4.82
C ALA A 67 16.39 -4.63 5.70
N CYS A 68 16.35 -5.01 6.99
CA CYS A 68 15.30 -4.55 7.90
C CYS A 68 15.29 -3.03 8.11
N ILE A 69 16.46 -2.40 8.22
CA ILE A 69 16.58 -0.94 8.40
C ILE A 69 16.10 -0.22 7.13
N LEU A 70 16.57 -0.68 5.95
CA LEU A 70 16.16 -0.14 4.65
C LEU A 70 14.65 -0.31 4.43
N ALA A 71 14.11 -1.50 4.70
CA ALA A 71 12.68 -1.78 4.57
C ALA A 71 11.86 -0.84 5.46
N THR A 72 12.24 -0.65 6.72
CA THR A 72 11.52 0.24 7.64
C THR A 72 11.40 1.65 7.09
N ILE A 73 12.49 2.20 6.54
CA ILE A 73 12.50 3.56 5.98
C ILE A 73 11.68 3.62 4.69
N PHE A 74 12.00 2.75 3.71
CA PHE A 74 11.42 2.84 2.37
C PHE A 74 9.95 2.40 2.31
N GLU A 75 9.54 1.37 3.07
CA GLU A 75 8.13 0.96 3.15
C GLU A 75 7.27 2.02 3.86
N THR A 76 7.80 2.66 4.92
CA THR A 76 7.09 3.76 5.59
C THR A 76 6.93 4.96 4.67
N VAL A 77 8.00 5.36 3.97
CA VAL A 77 7.95 6.45 2.99
C VAL A 77 7.00 6.10 1.84
N GLY A 78 7.07 4.89 1.29
CA GLY A 78 6.18 4.43 0.23
C GLY A 78 4.70 4.43 0.66
N SER A 79 4.40 3.95 1.86
CA SER A 79 3.05 3.95 2.44
C SER A 79 2.47 5.37 2.55
N VAL A 80 3.27 6.33 3.02
CA VAL A 80 2.84 7.74 3.12
C VAL A 80 2.65 8.38 1.74
N LEU A 81 3.52 8.09 0.77
CA LEU A 81 3.49 8.72 -0.54
C LEU A 81 2.44 8.14 -1.49
N LEU A 82 2.21 6.82 -1.49
CA LEU A 82 1.37 6.11 -2.46
C LEU A 82 0.18 5.35 -1.85
N GLY A 83 0.15 5.13 -0.53
CA GLY A 83 -0.82 4.25 0.12
C GLY A 83 -2.28 4.74 0.11
N ALA A 84 -2.52 6.02 -0.17
CA ALA A 84 -3.85 6.63 -0.07
C ALA A 84 -4.87 6.03 -1.06
N LYS A 85 -4.49 5.81 -2.32
CA LYS A 85 -5.42 5.27 -3.34
C LYS A 85 -5.85 3.83 -3.07
N VAL A 86 -4.91 2.98 -2.67
CA VAL A 86 -5.20 1.58 -2.34
C VAL A 86 -6.09 1.53 -1.09
N SER A 87 -5.78 2.36 -0.09
CA SER A 87 -6.62 2.50 1.12
C SER A 87 -8.04 2.96 0.79
N GLU A 88 -8.21 3.89 -0.15
CA GLU A 88 -9.54 4.33 -0.60
C GLU A 88 -10.30 3.22 -1.34
N THR A 89 -9.61 2.42 -2.14
CA THR A 89 -10.20 1.28 -2.84
C THR A 89 -10.71 0.24 -1.85
N ILE A 90 -9.96 -0.05 -0.79
CA ILE A 90 -10.41 -0.96 0.27
C ILE A 90 -11.62 -0.36 1.02
N ARG A 91 -11.56 0.92 1.38
CA ARG A 91 -12.61 1.60 2.17
C ARG A 91 -13.94 1.77 1.42
N LYS A 92 -13.92 2.11 0.14
CA LYS A 92 -15.12 2.51 -0.64
C LYS A 92 -15.36 1.71 -1.91
N GLY A 93 -14.33 1.05 -2.43
CA GLY A 93 -14.38 0.32 -3.69
C GLY A 93 -15.08 -1.03 -3.55
N ILE A 94 -14.94 -1.70 -2.39
CA ILE A 94 -15.46 -3.05 -2.16
C ILE A 94 -16.89 -3.03 -1.60
N ILE A 95 -17.17 -2.07 -0.70
CA ILE A 95 -18.44 -1.98 0.03
C ILE A 95 -19.24 -0.74 -0.39
N ASP A 96 -20.57 -0.84 -0.37
CA ASP A 96 -21.44 0.33 -0.56
C ASP A 96 -21.64 1.08 0.76
N VAL A 97 -20.80 2.10 0.97
CA VAL A 97 -20.83 2.96 2.16
C VAL A 97 -22.18 3.67 2.34
N ASN A 98 -22.94 3.92 1.27
CA ASN A 98 -24.23 4.61 1.36
C ASN A 98 -25.29 3.78 2.10
N MET A 99 -25.17 2.44 2.07
CA MET A 99 -26.07 1.53 2.78
C MET A 99 -25.87 1.54 4.30
N TYR A 100 -24.80 2.18 4.78
CA TYR A 100 -24.48 2.35 6.19
C TYR A 100 -24.82 3.74 6.72
N ASN A 101 -25.45 4.60 5.91
CA ASN A 101 -25.93 5.91 6.35
C ASN A 101 -27.01 5.74 7.43
N GLY A 102 -26.78 6.29 8.63
CA GLY A 102 -27.59 6.05 9.84
C GLY A 102 -27.24 4.78 10.63
N SER A 103 -26.25 3.99 10.19
CA SER A 103 -25.70 2.84 10.91
C SER A 103 -24.17 2.80 10.83
N GLU A 104 -23.53 3.94 11.04
CA GLU A 104 -22.08 4.15 10.90
C GLU A 104 -21.28 3.31 11.89
N HIS A 105 -21.84 3.09 13.08
CA HIS A 105 -21.25 2.22 14.11
C HIS A 105 -21.06 0.77 13.63
N VAL A 106 -21.95 0.27 12.76
CA VAL A 106 -21.82 -1.07 12.16
C VAL A 106 -20.67 -1.10 11.17
N LEU A 107 -20.47 -0.03 10.41
CA LEU A 107 -19.35 0.09 9.47
C LEU A 107 -18.01 0.19 10.21
N MET A 108 -17.95 0.94 11.31
CA MET A 108 -16.77 1.03 12.16
C MET A 108 -16.42 -0.33 12.80
N ALA A 109 -17.42 -1.00 13.41
CA ALA A 109 -17.23 -2.32 13.99
C ALA A 109 -16.82 -3.36 12.94
N GLY A 110 -17.45 -3.33 11.75
CA GLY A 110 -17.11 -4.20 10.63
C GLY A 110 -15.68 -3.99 10.10
N SER A 111 -15.24 -2.73 10.04
CA SER A 111 -13.86 -2.40 9.64
C SER A 111 -12.85 -2.93 10.66
N ILE A 112 -13.14 -2.82 11.95
CA ILE A 112 -12.30 -3.36 13.03
C ILE A 112 -12.25 -4.89 12.95
N SER A 113 -13.40 -5.57 12.79
CA SER A 113 -13.43 -7.03 12.63
C SER A 113 -12.68 -7.51 11.39
N ALA A 114 -12.70 -6.74 10.29
CA ALA A 114 -11.95 -7.08 9.10
C ALA A 114 -10.44 -7.02 9.32
N MET A 115 -9.98 -6.02 10.09
CA MET A 115 -8.56 -5.80 10.38
C MET A 115 -8.04 -6.83 11.38
N PHE A 116 -8.77 -7.07 12.46
CA PHE A 116 -8.38 -7.96 13.53
C PHE A 116 -9.61 -8.70 14.02
N ASP A 117 -9.61 -10.00 13.78
CA ASP A 117 -10.57 -10.89 14.38
C ASP A 117 -9.83 -11.85 15.27
N CYS A 118 -9.96 -11.58 16.56
CA CYS A 118 -9.81 -12.56 17.61
C CYS A 118 -10.55 -11.99 18.82
N GLU A 119 -11.86 -12.21 18.91
CA GLU A 119 -12.56 -12.01 20.18
C GLU A 119 -13.51 -13.18 20.48
N ASN A 120 -13.10 -14.00 21.45
CA ASN A 120 -13.87 -14.63 22.53
C ASN A 120 -15.39 -14.88 22.35
N ARG A 121 -15.84 -15.27 21.14
CA ARG A 121 -17.14 -15.90 20.92
C ARG A 121 -16.93 -17.42 20.93
N PRO A 122 -17.76 -18.20 21.65
CA PRO A 122 -17.78 -19.65 21.53
C PRO A 122 -18.41 -20.03 20.18
N CYS A 123 -17.78 -19.66 19.07
CA CYS A 123 -18.02 -20.27 17.78
C CYS A 123 -17.07 -21.47 17.70
N SER A 124 -17.63 -22.67 17.54
CA SER A 124 -16.91 -23.97 17.53
C SER A 124 -15.89 -24.15 16.39
N CYS A 125 -15.51 -23.07 15.69
CA CYS A 125 -14.50 -23.06 14.66
C CYS A 125 -13.37 -22.13 15.13
N PHE A 126 -12.23 -22.71 15.51
CA PHE A 126 -10.98 -21.99 15.73
C PHE A 126 -10.45 -21.50 14.38
N CYS A 127 -11.11 -20.51 13.80
CA CYS A 127 -10.66 -19.82 12.60
C CYS A 127 -10.32 -18.39 13.02
N PRO A 128 -9.05 -17.97 12.92
CA PRO A 128 -8.71 -16.57 13.08
C PRO A 128 -9.29 -15.80 11.89
N THR A 129 -10.44 -15.18 12.08
CA THR A 129 -11.28 -14.66 10.98
C THR A 129 -10.89 -13.26 10.48
N GLY A 130 -9.72 -12.77 10.89
CA GLY A 130 -9.27 -11.40 10.62
C GLY A 130 -7.93 -11.34 9.89
N SER A 131 -7.77 -10.29 9.08
CA SER A 131 -6.62 -10.15 8.18
C SER A 131 -5.28 -10.15 8.92
N ALA A 132 -5.16 -9.48 10.07
CA ALA A 132 -3.92 -9.42 10.83
C ALA A 132 -3.52 -10.78 11.41
N VAL A 133 -4.48 -11.51 12.00
CA VAL A 133 -4.19 -12.79 12.67
C VAL A 133 -3.79 -13.85 11.66
N TRP A 134 -4.49 -13.92 10.51
CA TRP A 134 -4.11 -14.82 9.44
C TRP A 134 -2.72 -14.51 8.87
N GLN A 135 -2.39 -13.23 8.69
CA GLN A 135 -1.07 -12.81 8.23
C GLN A 135 0.04 -13.14 9.23
N LEU A 136 -0.16 -12.91 10.53
CA LEU A 136 0.81 -13.31 11.55
C LEU A 136 1.00 -14.82 11.57
N ALA A 137 -0.10 -15.59 11.58
CA ALA A 137 -0.04 -17.04 11.57
C ALA A 137 0.74 -17.56 10.35
N ALA A 138 0.46 -17.04 9.15
CA ALA A 138 1.20 -17.39 7.95
C ALA A 138 2.68 -17.02 8.03
N SER A 139 3.01 -15.83 8.55
CA SER A 139 4.39 -15.40 8.76
C SER A 139 5.14 -16.31 9.76
N PHE A 140 4.48 -16.74 10.85
CA PHE A 140 5.05 -17.71 11.79
C PHE A 140 5.28 -19.09 11.14
N LEU A 141 4.36 -19.51 10.27
CA LEU A 141 4.47 -20.73 9.47
C LEU A 141 5.43 -20.59 8.28
N LYS A 142 6.03 -19.42 8.07
CA LYS A 142 6.92 -19.09 6.94
C LYS A 142 6.25 -19.27 5.57
N LEU A 143 4.94 -19.04 5.52
CA LEU A 143 4.16 -19.10 4.28
C LEU A 143 4.03 -17.69 3.69
N PRO A 144 4.55 -17.44 2.47
CA PRO A 144 4.32 -16.19 1.78
C PRO A 144 2.85 -16.16 1.34
N ILE A 145 2.10 -15.18 1.85
CA ILE A 145 0.69 -15.01 1.50
C ILE A 145 0.44 -13.57 1.07
N SER A 146 -0.72 -13.32 0.47
CA SER A 146 -1.07 -11.96 0.04
C SER A 146 -1.96 -11.27 1.07
N GLY A 147 -1.42 -10.28 1.78
CA GLY A 147 -2.19 -9.45 2.72
C GLY A 147 -3.38 -8.72 2.09
N THR A 148 -3.28 -8.36 0.81
CA THR A 148 -4.38 -7.72 0.06
C THR A 148 -5.58 -8.66 -0.08
N HIS A 149 -5.37 -9.93 -0.37
CA HIS A 149 -6.46 -10.91 -0.45
C HIS A 149 -7.12 -11.11 0.93
N CYS A 150 -6.32 -11.12 2.00
CA CYS A 150 -6.82 -11.27 3.36
C CYS A 150 -7.76 -10.12 3.76
N ILE A 151 -7.36 -8.86 3.54
CA ILE A 151 -8.20 -7.71 3.92
C ILE A 151 -9.43 -7.55 3.02
N VAL A 152 -9.30 -7.81 1.71
CA VAL A 152 -10.44 -7.79 0.77
C VAL A 152 -11.45 -8.87 1.15
N GLY A 153 -10.99 -10.10 1.40
CA GLY A 153 -11.84 -11.23 1.82
C GLY A 153 -12.56 -10.95 3.14
N ALA A 154 -11.84 -10.45 4.15
CA ALA A 154 -12.43 -10.08 5.43
C ALA A 154 -13.46 -8.93 5.29
N THR A 155 -13.19 -7.97 4.40
CA THR A 155 -14.09 -6.84 4.10
C THR A 155 -15.40 -7.32 3.47
N ILE A 156 -15.32 -8.23 2.51
CA ILE A 156 -16.50 -8.85 1.88
C ILE A 156 -17.27 -9.67 2.91
N GLY A 157 -16.55 -10.45 3.74
CA GLY A 157 -17.14 -11.29 4.78
C GLY A 157 -18.01 -10.48 5.75
N PHE A 158 -17.49 -9.40 6.34
CA PHE A 158 -18.31 -8.60 7.26
C PHE A 158 -19.46 -7.90 6.52
N SER A 159 -19.23 -7.42 5.30
CA SER A 159 -20.26 -6.71 4.54
C SER A 159 -21.44 -7.61 4.21
N MET A 160 -21.16 -8.86 3.81
CA MET A 160 -22.17 -9.89 3.59
C MET A 160 -22.95 -10.23 4.87
N VAL A 161 -22.28 -10.31 6.02
CA VAL A 161 -22.95 -10.57 7.31
C VAL A 161 -23.83 -9.38 7.73
N ALA A 162 -23.36 -8.15 7.52
CA ALA A 162 -24.05 -6.94 8.00
C ALA A 162 -25.21 -6.51 7.10
N LYS A 163 -25.09 -6.63 5.78
CA LYS A 163 -26.04 -6.08 4.79
C LYS A 163 -26.39 -7.04 3.65
N GLY A 164 -25.92 -8.29 3.70
CA GLY A 164 -26.18 -9.29 2.66
C GLY A 164 -25.48 -9.00 1.34
N HIS A 165 -25.95 -9.62 0.26
CA HIS A 165 -25.36 -9.50 -1.09
C HIS A 165 -25.33 -8.06 -1.61
N GLN A 166 -26.26 -7.21 -1.17
CA GLN A 166 -26.37 -5.82 -1.60
C GLN A 166 -25.26 -4.93 -1.03
N GLY A 167 -24.65 -5.30 0.10
CA GLY A 167 -23.58 -4.52 0.73
C GLY A 167 -22.26 -4.48 -0.05
N VAL A 168 -22.10 -5.37 -1.04
CA VAL A 168 -20.86 -5.57 -1.79
C VAL A 168 -21.01 -5.10 -3.23
N LYS A 169 -20.02 -4.34 -3.71
CA LYS A 169 -19.94 -3.89 -5.10
C LYS A 169 -19.32 -4.97 -5.98
N TRP A 170 -20.12 -5.95 -6.40
CA TRP A 170 -19.65 -7.12 -7.18
C TRP A 170 -18.89 -6.77 -8.45
N MET A 171 -19.28 -5.72 -9.18
CA MET A 171 -18.57 -5.31 -10.40
C MET A 171 -17.17 -4.76 -10.11
N GLU A 172 -16.99 -4.02 -9.01
CA GLU A 172 -15.67 -3.56 -8.59
C GLU A 172 -14.83 -4.71 -8.05
N LEU A 173 -15.44 -5.63 -7.30
CA LEU A 173 -14.77 -6.86 -6.87
C LEU A 173 -14.26 -7.67 -8.06
N LEU A 174 -15.05 -7.85 -9.12
CA LEU A 174 -14.61 -8.54 -10.33
C LEU A 174 -13.42 -7.86 -11.00
N ARG A 175 -13.36 -6.52 -11.00
CA ARG A 175 -12.19 -5.78 -11.51
C ARG A 175 -10.95 -6.02 -10.66
N ILE A 176 -11.10 -6.05 -9.34
CA ILE A 176 -10.01 -6.37 -8.41
C ILE A 176 -9.52 -7.80 -8.66
N VAL A 177 -10.41 -8.78 -8.75
CA VAL A 177 -10.07 -10.18 -9.02
C VAL A 177 -9.37 -10.32 -10.38
N ALA A 178 -9.84 -9.64 -11.42
CA ALA A 178 -9.17 -9.64 -12.72
C ALA A 178 -7.74 -9.08 -12.62
N SER A 179 -7.52 -8.04 -11.81
CA SER A 179 -6.19 -7.47 -11.58
C SER A 179 -5.22 -8.45 -10.91
N TRP A 180 -5.71 -9.39 -10.08
CA TRP A 180 -4.88 -10.39 -9.40
C TRP A 180 -4.28 -11.41 -10.36
N PHE A 181 -4.94 -11.69 -11.49
CA PHE A 181 -4.39 -12.57 -12.54
C PHE A 181 -3.56 -11.79 -13.55
N LEU A 182 -4.01 -10.59 -13.93
CA LEU A 182 -3.32 -9.77 -14.92
C LEU A 182 -1.96 -9.27 -14.40
N SER A 183 -1.85 -8.91 -13.12
CA SER A 183 -0.62 -8.31 -12.59
C SER A 183 0.57 -9.28 -12.60
N PRO A 184 0.45 -10.53 -12.11
CA PRO A 184 1.54 -11.52 -12.20
C PRO A 184 1.88 -11.91 -13.64
N MET A 185 0.88 -11.97 -14.54
CA MET A 185 1.11 -12.28 -15.95
C MET A 185 1.95 -11.19 -16.61
N LEU A 186 1.57 -9.93 -16.44
CA LEU A 186 2.29 -8.78 -17.01
C LEU A 186 3.68 -8.62 -16.38
N SER A 187 3.82 -8.82 -15.06
CA SER A 187 5.13 -8.77 -14.40
C SER A 187 6.05 -9.90 -14.85
N GLY A 188 5.52 -11.10 -15.07
CA GLY A 188 6.26 -12.24 -15.62
C GLY A 188 6.77 -11.99 -17.03
N ILE A 189 5.92 -11.43 -17.92
CA ILE A 189 6.33 -11.05 -19.28
C ILE A 189 7.43 -9.98 -19.23
N MET A 190 7.25 -8.92 -18.44
CA MET A 190 8.24 -7.84 -18.30
C MET A 190 9.56 -8.34 -17.72
N SER A 191 9.51 -9.19 -16.70
CA SER A 191 10.70 -9.84 -16.13
C SER A 191 11.44 -10.69 -17.16
N GLY A 192 10.72 -11.47 -17.96
CA GLY A 192 11.30 -12.27 -19.05
C GLY A 192 11.97 -11.41 -20.13
N VAL A 193 11.33 -10.32 -20.54
CA VAL A 193 11.90 -9.35 -21.50
C VAL A 193 13.16 -8.70 -20.92
N LEU A 194 13.10 -8.21 -19.69
CA LEU A 194 14.24 -7.57 -19.02
C LEU A 194 15.42 -8.54 -18.89
N PHE A 195 15.16 -9.78 -18.47
CA PHE A 195 16.18 -10.82 -18.36
C PHE A 195 16.79 -11.17 -19.72
N TYR A 196 15.99 -11.26 -20.78
CA TYR A 196 16.49 -11.47 -22.14
C TYR A 196 17.43 -10.34 -22.58
N LEU A 197 17.07 -9.08 -22.32
CA LEU A 197 17.90 -7.91 -22.64
C LEU A 197 19.22 -7.93 -21.85
N VAL A 198 19.15 -8.16 -20.52
CA VAL A 198 20.34 -8.28 -19.67
C VAL A 198 21.25 -9.40 -20.17
N ARG A 199 20.69 -10.57 -20.49
CA ARG A 199 21.46 -11.71 -20.99
C ARG A 199 22.15 -11.40 -22.31
N LYS A 200 21.43 -10.79 -23.27
CA LYS A 200 21.94 -10.50 -24.61
C LYS A 200 22.98 -9.38 -24.63
N TYR A 201 22.75 -8.31 -23.87
CA TYR A 201 23.57 -7.10 -23.94
C TYR A 201 24.66 -7.02 -22.87
N ILE A 202 24.51 -7.72 -21.75
CA ILE A 202 25.46 -7.69 -20.62
C ILE A 202 26.17 -9.04 -20.48
N LEU A 203 25.42 -10.12 -20.22
CA LEU A 203 26.03 -11.40 -19.81
C LEU A 203 26.74 -12.17 -20.93
N ASN A 204 26.23 -12.12 -22.16
CA ASN A 204 26.82 -12.84 -23.31
C ASN A 204 28.00 -12.08 -23.98
N LYS A 205 28.54 -11.04 -23.36
CA LYS A 205 29.70 -10.29 -23.86
C LYS A 205 31.01 -10.89 -23.33
N ALA A 206 32.09 -10.71 -24.08
CA ALA A 206 33.42 -11.22 -23.72
C ALA A 206 33.89 -10.70 -22.35
N ASP A 207 33.56 -9.44 -22.03
CA ASP A 207 33.71 -8.87 -20.69
C ASP A 207 32.37 -8.28 -20.21
N PRO A 208 31.67 -8.95 -19.27
CA PRO A 208 30.34 -8.54 -18.83
C PRO A 208 30.36 -7.40 -17.79
N VAL A 209 31.47 -7.21 -17.07
CA VAL A 209 31.56 -6.25 -15.94
C VAL A 209 31.40 -4.79 -16.39
N PRO A 210 32.18 -4.26 -17.35
CA PRO A 210 32.06 -2.86 -17.77
C PRO A 210 30.72 -2.59 -18.47
N ASN A 211 30.17 -3.58 -19.17
CA ASN A 211 28.84 -3.46 -19.79
C ASN A 211 27.73 -3.41 -18.74
N GLY A 212 27.88 -4.16 -17.64
CA GLY A 212 26.98 -4.09 -16.48
C GLY A 212 27.01 -2.71 -15.84
N LEU A 213 28.20 -2.17 -15.56
CA LEU A 213 28.37 -0.83 -14.98
C LEU A 213 27.76 0.26 -15.87
N ARG A 214 27.93 0.18 -17.19
CA ARG A 214 27.33 1.12 -18.14
C ARG A 214 25.80 1.01 -18.23
N ALA A 215 25.22 -0.13 -17.89
CA ALA A 215 23.77 -0.32 -17.87
C ALA A 215 23.11 0.20 -16.57
N LEU A 216 23.86 0.31 -15.46
CA LEU A 216 23.33 0.76 -14.17
C LEU A 216 22.63 2.14 -14.24
N PRO A 217 23.20 3.20 -14.86
CA PRO A 217 22.54 4.50 -14.95
C PRO A 217 21.16 4.41 -15.62
N ILE A 218 21.01 3.55 -16.62
CA ILE A 218 19.74 3.38 -17.35
C ILE A 218 18.70 2.71 -16.45
N PHE A 219 19.04 1.61 -15.76
CA PHE A 219 18.09 0.92 -14.88
C PHE A 219 17.64 1.80 -13.71
N TYR A 220 18.57 2.53 -13.09
CA TYR A 220 18.25 3.43 -11.98
C TYR A 220 17.44 4.64 -12.44
N ALA A 221 17.74 5.20 -13.61
CA ALA A 221 16.96 6.30 -14.19
C ALA A 221 15.52 5.90 -14.49
N ILE A 222 15.30 4.74 -15.12
CA ILE A 222 13.95 4.22 -15.38
C ILE A 222 13.20 4.00 -14.07
N THR A 223 13.85 3.38 -13.08
CA THR A 223 13.25 3.10 -11.77
C THR A 223 12.85 4.40 -11.06
N MET A 224 13.74 5.39 -11.03
CA MET A 224 13.45 6.70 -10.42
C MET A 224 12.34 7.43 -11.17
N GLY A 225 12.37 7.43 -12.50
CA GLY A 225 11.33 8.05 -13.33
C GLY A 225 9.95 7.45 -13.08
N ILE A 226 9.83 6.12 -13.05
CA ILE A 226 8.56 5.43 -12.79
C ILE A 226 8.07 5.72 -11.36
N ASN A 227 8.95 5.66 -10.36
CA ASN A 227 8.59 5.91 -8.97
C ASN A 227 8.11 7.35 -8.76
N LEU A 228 8.84 8.36 -9.26
CA LEU A 228 8.44 9.76 -9.13
C LEU A 228 7.17 10.05 -9.91
N PHE A 229 7.03 9.52 -11.13
CA PHE A 229 5.79 9.66 -11.89
C PHE A 229 4.60 9.08 -11.12
N SER A 230 4.75 7.88 -10.54
CA SER A 230 3.70 7.22 -9.76
C SER A 230 3.31 8.03 -8.52
N ILE A 231 4.29 8.56 -7.79
CA ILE A 231 4.07 9.40 -6.60
C ILE A 231 3.34 10.69 -6.95
N MET A 232 3.75 11.36 -8.03
CA MET A 232 3.15 12.64 -8.40
C MET A 232 1.79 12.49 -9.08
N PHE A 233 1.57 11.40 -9.82
CA PHE A 233 0.31 11.19 -10.55
C PHE A 233 -0.76 10.48 -9.72
N THR A 234 -0.34 9.59 -8.81
CA THR A 234 -1.25 8.70 -8.07
C THR A 234 -1.08 8.79 -6.54
N GLY A 235 -0.12 9.59 -6.07
CA GLY A 235 0.19 9.68 -4.64
C GLY A 235 -0.88 10.35 -3.79
N ALA A 236 -0.55 10.51 -2.50
CA ALA A 236 -1.50 10.98 -1.51
C ALA A 236 -2.03 12.40 -1.82
N PRO A 237 -3.35 12.63 -1.82
CA PRO A 237 -3.95 13.95 -2.07
C PRO A 237 -3.45 15.04 -1.10
N MET A 238 -3.03 14.65 0.10
CA MET A 238 -2.47 15.56 1.10
C MET A 238 -1.14 16.22 0.69
N LEU A 239 -0.42 15.66 -0.29
CA LEU A 239 0.80 16.25 -0.83
C LEU A 239 0.52 17.40 -1.81
N GLY A 240 -0.74 17.59 -2.23
CA GLY A 240 -1.14 18.68 -3.12
C GLY A 240 -0.63 18.56 -4.56
N PHE A 241 -0.16 17.37 -4.96
CA PHE A 241 0.32 17.12 -6.33
C PHE A 241 -0.79 17.17 -7.40
N ASP A 242 -2.06 17.12 -6.99
CA ASP A 242 -3.23 17.31 -7.87
C ASP A 242 -3.25 18.68 -8.58
N ARG A 243 -2.44 19.64 -8.13
CA ARG A 243 -2.29 20.96 -8.76
C ARG A 243 -1.30 20.97 -9.93
N VAL A 244 -0.48 19.95 -10.07
CA VAL A 244 0.51 19.84 -11.15
C VAL A 244 -0.16 19.18 -12.35
N PRO A 245 -0.12 19.80 -13.54
CA PRO A 245 -0.70 19.18 -14.72
C PRO A 245 0.08 17.91 -15.12
N TRP A 246 -0.59 16.98 -15.80
CA TRP A 246 -0.02 15.67 -16.16
C TRP A 246 1.33 15.78 -16.91
N TRP A 247 1.47 16.79 -17.78
CA TRP A 247 2.70 17.04 -18.52
C TRP A 247 3.82 17.57 -17.61
N GLY A 248 3.48 18.37 -16.60
CA GLY A 248 4.44 18.85 -15.60
C GLY A 248 5.00 17.71 -14.77
N THR A 249 4.13 16.78 -14.35
CA THR A 249 4.53 15.54 -13.69
C THR A 249 5.46 14.69 -14.56
N LEU A 250 5.15 14.56 -15.86
CA LEU A 250 5.99 13.83 -16.80
C LEU A 250 7.38 14.50 -16.96
N CYS A 251 7.42 15.84 -17.10
CA CYS A 251 8.67 16.58 -17.20
C CYS A 251 9.55 16.44 -15.95
N ILE A 252 8.95 16.49 -14.76
CA ILE A 252 9.67 16.33 -13.49
C ILE A 252 10.20 14.90 -13.35
N ALA A 253 9.38 13.89 -13.69
CA ALA A 253 9.81 12.50 -13.68
C ALA A 253 10.98 12.25 -14.65
N LEU A 254 10.89 12.73 -15.90
CA LEU A 254 11.96 12.62 -16.89
C LEU A 254 13.22 13.41 -16.48
N GLY A 255 13.05 14.61 -15.94
CA GLY A 255 14.16 15.42 -15.43
C GLY A 255 14.90 14.72 -14.28
N SER A 256 14.16 14.12 -13.35
CA SER A 256 14.74 13.36 -12.24
C SER A 256 15.45 12.08 -12.69
N ALA A 257 14.88 11.36 -13.68
CA ALA A 257 15.49 10.20 -14.29
C ALA A 257 16.82 10.57 -14.96
N PHE A 258 16.83 11.66 -15.75
CA PHE A 258 18.04 12.16 -16.40
C PHE A 258 19.10 12.61 -15.38
N ALA A 259 18.70 13.34 -14.33
CA ALA A 259 19.61 13.76 -13.27
C ALA A 259 20.24 12.56 -12.54
N THR A 260 19.45 11.51 -12.28
CA THR A 260 19.94 10.26 -11.67
C THR A 260 20.92 9.54 -12.58
N ALA A 261 20.63 9.45 -13.88
CA ALA A 261 21.54 8.86 -14.86
C ALA A 261 22.87 9.62 -14.89
N LEU A 262 22.82 10.95 -14.98
CA LEU A 262 24.00 11.80 -15.03
C LEU A 262 24.85 11.65 -13.76
N PHE A 263 24.22 11.68 -12.58
CA PHE A 263 24.89 11.49 -11.31
C PHE A 263 25.64 10.15 -11.25
N LEU A 264 24.99 9.06 -11.66
CA LEU A 264 25.62 7.73 -11.65
C LEU A 264 26.77 7.63 -12.66
N VAL A 265 26.62 8.21 -13.85
CA VAL A 265 27.71 8.26 -14.84
C VAL A 265 28.93 8.99 -14.26
N LEU A 266 28.74 10.12 -13.59
CA LEU A 266 29.83 10.89 -12.96
C LEU A 266 30.50 10.11 -11.81
N CYS A 267 29.72 9.40 -10.98
CA CYS A 267 30.27 8.56 -9.91
C CYS A 267 31.08 7.37 -10.44
N LEU A 268 30.60 6.76 -11.53
CA LEU A 268 31.28 5.63 -12.17
C LEU A 268 32.57 6.07 -12.86
N SER A 269 32.56 7.20 -13.58
CA SER A 269 33.77 7.74 -14.23
C SER A 269 34.85 8.12 -13.21
N SER A 270 34.47 8.67 -12.07
CA SER A 270 35.41 8.99 -10.98
C SER A 270 35.99 7.73 -10.30
N SER A 271 35.28 6.61 -10.36
CA SER A 271 35.73 5.33 -9.80
C SER A 271 36.67 4.59 -10.75
N GLU A 272 36.44 4.65 -12.07
CA GLU A 272 37.37 4.14 -13.08
C GLU A 272 38.72 4.90 -13.05
N GLU A 273 38.72 6.21 -12.79
CA GLU A 273 39.93 7.02 -12.69
C GLU A 273 40.79 6.67 -11.45
N LYS A 274 40.19 6.12 -10.39
CA LYS A 274 40.88 5.75 -9.14
C LYS A 274 41.43 4.32 -9.11
N ASN A 275 41.05 3.47 -10.07
CA ASN A 275 41.48 2.07 -10.11
C ASN A 275 41.80 1.67 -11.57
N PRO A 276 42.86 2.24 -12.17
CA PRO A 276 43.29 1.83 -13.49
C PRO A 276 43.80 0.39 -13.41
N THR A 277 43.05 -0.54 -14.01
CA THR A 277 43.48 -1.92 -14.24
C THR A 277 44.73 -1.98 -15.11
#